data_AF-U6C5L2-F1
#
_entry.id   AF-U6C5L2-F1
#
_cell.length_a   1.000
_cell.length_b   1.000
_cell.length_c   1.000
_cell.angle_alpha   90.00
_cell.angle_beta   90.00
_cell.angle_gamma   90.00
#
_symmetry.space_group_name_H-M   'P 1'
#
loop_
_entity.id
_entity.type
_entity.pdbx_description
1 polymer ?
#
loop_
_entity_poly.entity_id
_entity_poly.type
_entity_poly.pdbx_seq_one_letter_code
_entity_poly.pdbx_strand_id
1 'polypeptide(L)'
;MTTAKRITDIGPPDYRQFLPPVVKANYGQWKYHEILKAGVMVHVAESGDKLFTVRAGTPRLLSTVSIRQLAALAEKYCDGYLRFTSRNNVEFLLTNEANIDPLIKDVNAIGYPVGGTGNAISSIVHTQGWVHCHSAATDASGVVKAIMDEIYPHFTSMEL
;
A
#
# COMPACT_ATOMS: atom_id res chain seq x y z
N MET A 1 14.46 -38.38 3.58
CA MET A 1 15.31 -37.19 3.79
C MET A 1 15.30 -36.41 2.48
N THR A 2 14.89 -35.14 2.48
CA THR A 2 14.90 -34.32 1.27
C THR A 2 16.34 -34.10 0.82
N THR A 3 16.64 -34.50 -0.42
CA THR A 3 17.98 -34.51 -1.04
C THR A 3 18.41 -33.14 -1.60
N ALA A 4 17.63 -32.09 -1.41
CA ALA A 4 17.94 -30.77 -1.93
C ALA A 4 19.06 -30.10 -1.12
N LYS A 5 20.09 -29.60 -1.81
CA LYS A 5 21.17 -28.80 -1.22
C LYS A 5 20.59 -27.50 -0.64
N ARG A 6 20.88 -27.20 0.62
CA ARG A 6 20.46 -25.94 1.28
C ARG A 6 21.12 -24.74 0.58
N ILE A 7 20.32 -23.72 0.29
CA ILE A 7 20.75 -22.44 -0.27
C ILE A 7 20.73 -21.38 0.85
N THR A 8 21.80 -20.61 1.03
CA THR A 8 21.95 -19.56 2.05
C THR A 8 22.60 -18.30 1.46
N ASP A 9 22.59 -17.19 2.21
CA ASP A 9 23.31 -15.95 1.87
C ASP A 9 22.90 -15.28 0.54
N ILE A 10 21.65 -15.53 0.10
CA ILE A 10 21.12 -15.01 -1.18
C ILE A 10 20.53 -13.59 -1.09
N GLY A 11 20.35 -13.04 0.11
CA GLY A 11 19.75 -11.72 0.31
C GLY A 11 18.29 -11.61 -0.16
N PRO A 12 17.75 -10.38 -0.27
CA PRO A 12 16.45 -10.15 -0.86
C PRO A 12 16.52 -10.28 -2.40
N PRO A 13 15.40 -10.59 -3.07
CA PRO A 13 15.32 -10.45 -4.51
C PRO A 13 15.54 -8.98 -4.91
N ASP A 14 16.18 -8.74 -6.07
CA ASP A 14 16.36 -7.39 -6.58
C ASP A 14 15.00 -6.74 -6.84
N TYR A 15 14.73 -5.60 -6.20
CA TYR A 15 13.45 -4.88 -6.33
C TYR A 15 13.13 -4.51 -7.78
N ARG A 16 14.15 -4.37 -8.65
CA ARG A 16 13.97 -4.08 -10.08
C ARG A 16 13.18 -5.14 -10.83
N GLN A 17 13.08 -6.35 -10.28
CA GLN A 17 12.25 -7.43 -10.81
C GLN A 17 10.75 -7.16 -10.63
N PHE A 18 10.38 -6.29 -9.68
CA PHE A 18 8.99 -6.03 -9.28
C PHE A 18 8.53 -4.60 -9.56
N LEU A 19 9.34 -3.80 -10.28
CA LEU A 19 8.93 -2.46 -10.68
C LEU A 19 7.90 -2.54 -11.82
N PRO A 20 6.81 -1.74 -11.77
CA PRO A 20 5.96 -1.53 -12.94
C PRO A 20 6.80 -1.09 -14.14
N PRO A 21 6.49 -1.51 -15.38
CA PRO A 21 7.26 -1.13 -16.57
C PRO A 21 7.42 0.40 -16.72
N VAL A 22 6.37 1.17 -16.44
CA VAL A 22 6.41 2.64 -16.46
C VAL A 22 7.39 3.22 -15.43
N VAL A 23 7.49 2.61 -14.25
CA VAL A 23 8.44 3.04 -13.21
C VAL A 23 9.87 2.71 -13.61
N LYS A 24 10.08 1.54 -14.23
CA LYS A 24 11.40 1.13 -14.72
C LYS A 24 11.88 2.03 -15.86
N ALA A 25 11.01 2.38 -16.80
CA ALA A 25 11.33 3.26 -17.93
C ALA A 25 11.68 4.68 -17.47
N ASN A 26 11.02 5.17 -16.42
CA ASN A 26 11.16 6.55 -15.92
C ASN A 26 11.93 6.63 -14.58
N TYR A 27 12.74 5.62 -14.27
CA TYR A 27 13.43 5.55 -12.98
C TYR A 27 14.41 6.72 -12.82
N GLY A 28 14.18 7.56 -11.81
CA GLY A 28 14.97 8.77 -11.56
C GLY A 28 14.64 9.95 -12.47
N GLN A 29 13.61 9.85 -13.32
CA GLN A 29 13.23 10.85 -14.33
C GLN A 29 11.78 11.33 -14.12
N TRP A 30 11.44 11.65 -12.87
CA TRP A 30 10.11 12.15 -12.50
C TRP A 30 10.10 13.66 -12.47
N LYS A 31 9.14 14.27 -13.18
CA LYS A 31 9.01 15.72 -13.30
C LYS A 31 8.30 16.32 -12.10
N TYR A 32 7.13 15.79 -11.75
CA TYR A 32 6.35 16.24 -10.60
C TYR A 32 5.35 15.17 -10.13
N HIS A 33 4.72 15.43 -8.99
CA HIS A 33 3.56 14.69 -8.52
C HIS A 33 2.45 15.65 -8.11
N GLU A 34 1.22 15.16 -8.11
CA GLU A 34 0.03 15.90 -7.69
C GLU A 34 -0.91 14.97 -6.92
N ILE A 35 -1.57 15.49 -5.88
CA ILE A 35 -2.62 14.78 -5.17
C ILE A 35 -3.95 15.18 -5.80
N LEU A 36 -4.61 14.23 -6.46
CA LEU A 36 -5.83 14.47 -7.24
C LEU A 36 -7.07 14.50 -6.34
N LYS A 37 -7.10 13.62 -5.35
CA LYS A 37 -8.14 13.52 -4.31
C LYS A 37 -7.60 12.67 -3.14
N ALA A 38 -8.36 12.58 -2.05
CA ALA A 38 -7.96 11.76 -0.91
C ALA A 38 -7.64 10.31 -1.35
N GLY A 39 -6.44 9.85 -1.02
CA GLY A 39 -5.94 8.53 -1.38
C GLY A 39 -5.46 8.36 -2.82
N VAL A 40 -5.52 9.39 -3.67
CA VAL A 40 -5.15 9.30 -5.09
C VAL A 40 -4.13 10.37 -5.47
N MET A 41 -3.01 9.94 -6.04
CA MET A 41 -1.97 10.84 -6.56
C MET A 41 -1.51 10.39 -7.94
N VAL A 42 -0.95 11.31 -8.70
CA VAL A 42 -0.30 11.05 -9.98
C VAL A 42 1.15 11.50 -9.92
N HIS A 43 2.05 10.70 -10.48
CA HIS A 43 3.41 11.11 -10.82
C HIS A 43 3.51 11.24 -12.32
N VAL A 44 4.09 12.33 -12.80
CA VAL A 44 4.31 12.60 -14.21
C VAL A 44 5.81 12.60 -14.48
N ALA A 45 6.25 11.75 -15.40
CA ALA A 45 7.64 11.64 -15.81
C ALA A 45 8.05 12.76 -16.77
N GLU A 46 9.35 12.95 -16.96
CA GLU A 46 9.88 13.88 -17.98
C GLU A 46 9.44 13.50 -19.40
N SER A 47 9.26 12.19 -19.66
CA SER A 47 8.72 11.64 -20.91
C SER A 47 7.24 12.00 -21.17
N GLY A 48 6.52 12.45 -20.14
CA GLY A 48 5.07 12.62 -20.16
C GLY A 48 4.28 11.41 -19.66
N ASP A 49 4.93 10.27 -19.41
CA ASP A 49 4.28 9.10 -18.82
C ASP A 49 3.68 9.43 -17.46
N LYS A 50 2.52 8.84 -17.18
CA LYS A 50 1.80 9.01 -15.91
C LYS A 50 1.74 7.69 -15.15
N LEU A 51 1.96 7.78 -13.85
CA LEU A 51 1.67 6.72 -12.90
C LEU A 51 0.69 7.23 -11.86
N PHE A 52 -0.48 6.62 -11.81
CA PHE A 52 -1.49 6.88 -10.79
C PHE A 52 -1.30 5.91 -9.62
N THR A 53 -1.43 6.43 -8.40
CA THR A 53 -1.34 5.64 -7.19
C THR A 53 -2.64 5.76 -6.43
N VAL A 54 -3.27 4.62 -6.13
CA VAL A 54 -4.39 4.53 -5.17
C VAL A 54 -3.86 3.95 -3.87
N ARG A 55 -3.87 4.74 -2.80
CA ARG A 55 -3.41 4.36 -1.46
C ARG A 55 -4.60 3.97 -0.59
N ALA A 56 -4.49 2.82 0.07
CA ALA A 56 -5.47 2.35 1.04
C ALA A 56 -4.82 1.97 2.38
N GLY A 57 -5.55 2.19 3.47
CA GLY A 57 -5.15 1.80 4.81
C GLY A 57 -5.19 0.29 4.98
N THR A 58 -4.23 -0.26 5.73
CA THR A 58 -4.25 -1.66 6.14
C THR A 58 -3.99 -1.78 7.63
N PRO A 59 -4.44 -2.86 8.30
CA PRO A 59 -4.20 -3.07 9.72
C PRO A 59 -2.75 -3.46 10.04
N ARG A 60 -1.81 -3.44 9.07
CA ARG A 60 -0.43 -3.95 9.14
C ARG A 60 -0.33 -5.47 9.39
N LEU A 61 -1.05 -6.02 10.37
CA LEU A 61 -1.22 -7.45 10.56
C LEU A 61 -2.24 -7.99 9.54
N LEU A 62 -1.78 -8.80 8.58
CA LEU A 62 -2.62 -9.32 7.50
C LEU A 62 -2.61 -10.86 7.47
N SER A 63 -3.76 -11.44 7.12
CA SER A 63 -3.84 -12.86 6.78
C SER A 63 -3.30 -13.11 5.37
N THR A 64 -2.90 -14.36 5.08
CA THR A 64 -2.53 -14.76 3.71
C THR A 64 -3.71 -14.65 2.73
N VAL A 65 -4.95 -14.78 3.21
CA VAL A 65 -6.16 -14.55 2.41
C VAL A 65 -6.26 -13.08 2.01
N SER A 66 -6.06 -12.16 2.96
CA SER A 66 -6.05 -10.72 2.71
C SER A 66 -4.98 -10.32 1.68
N ILE A 67 -3.77 -10.88 1.80
CA ILE A 67 -2.69 -10.64 0.84
C ILE A 67 -3.09 -11.10 -0.57
N ARG A 68 -3.73 -12.28 -0.69
CA ARG A 68 -4.22 -12.78 -1.99
C ARG A 68 -5.35 -11.93 -2.57
N GLN A 69 -6.23 -11.38 -1.72
CA GLN A 69 -7.28 -10.45 -2.17
C GLN A 69 -6.67 -9.16 -2.74
N LEU A 70 -5.68 -8.58 -2.05
CA LEU A 70 -4.96 -7.40 -2.54
C LEU A 70 -4.22 -7.71 -3.85
N ALA A 71 -3.56 -8.87 -3.95
CA ALA A 71 -2.90 -9.30 -5.18
C ALA A 71 -3.89 -9.49 -6.34
N ALA A 72 -5.08 -10.06 -6.10
CA ALA A 72 -6.12 -10.22 -7.12
C ALA A 72 -6.65 -8.87 -7.63
N LEU A 73 -6.77 -7.86 -6.74
CA LEU A 73 -7.10 -6.50 -7.18
C LEU A 73 -5.98 -5.88 -8.01
N ALA A 74 -4.72 -6.14 -7.65
CA ALA A 74 -3.59 -5.64 -8.43
C ALA A 74 -3.50 -6.28 -9.81
N GLU A 75 -3.73 -7.58 -9.92
CA GLU A 75 -3.84 -8.31 -11.19
C GLU A 75 -4.95 -7.69 -12.07
N LYS A 76 -6.11 -7.39 -11.47
CA LYS A 76 -7.28 -6.86 -12.18
C LYS A 76 -7.11 -5.43 -12.69
N TYR A 77 -6.44 -4.57 -11.92
CA TYR A 77 -6.49 -3.11 -12.15
C TYR A 77 -5.14 -2.47 -12.47
N CYS A 78 -4.02 -3.10 -12.11
CA CYS A 78 -2.69 -2.52 -12.24
C CYS A 78 -1.61 -3.55 -12.59
N ASP A 79 -1.93 -4.48 -13.50
CA ASP A 79 -1.01 -5.42 -14.13
C ASP A 79 -0.18 -6.25 -13.12
N GLY A 80 -0.76 -6.51 -11.94
CA GLY A 80 -0.13 -7.26 -10.85
C GLY A 80 0.80 -6.44 -9.95
N TYR A 81 0.90 -5.12 -10.14
CA TYR A 81 1.82 -4.28 -9.39
C TYR A 81 1.16 -3.54 -8.21
N LEU A 82 1.69 -3.77 -7.03
CA LEU A 82 1.39 -3.00 -5.82
C LEU A 82 2.66 -2.80 -4.99
N ARG A 83 2.62 -1.89 -4.02
CA ARG A 83 3.67 -1.77 -3.00
C ARG A 83 3.07 -1.44 -1.64
N PHE A 84 3.87 -1.55 -0.59
CA PHE A 84 3.54 -1.05 0.74
C PHE A 84 4.36 0.20 1.06
N THR A 85 3.76 1.15 1.77
CA THR A 85 4.44 2.35 2.25
C THR A 85 5.18 2.09 3.56
N SER A 86 6.06 3.01 3.96
CA SER A 86 6.72 2.97 5.27
C SER A 86 5.76 3.06 6.46
N ARG A 87 4.48 3.42 6.24
CA ARG A 87 3.42 3.43 7.25
C ARG A 87 2.44 2.25 7.11
N ASN A 88 2.82 1.22 6.35
CA ASN A 88 2.06 0.00 6.14
C ASN A 88 0.73 0.19 5.37
N ASN A 89 0.56 1.30 4.66
CA ASN A 89 -0.52 1.43 3.67
C ASN A 89 -0.17 0.59 2.45
N VAL A 90 -1.17 0.09 1.74
CA VAL A 90 -1.00 -0.51 0.41
C VAL A 90 -1.19 0.57 -0.66
N GLU A 91 -0.41 0.50 -1.72
CA GLU A 91 -0.49 1.36 -2.89
C GLU A 91 -0.58 0.51 -4.16
N PHE A 92 -1.65 0.71 -4.92
CA PHE A 92 -1.84 0.14 -6.26
C PHE A 92 -1.32 1.12 -7.30
N LEU A 93 -0.60 0.62 -8.31
CA LEU A 93 0.21 1.43 -9.24
C LEU A 93 -0.32 1.34 -10.67
N LEU A 94 -1.20 2.25 -11.06
CA LEU A 94 -1.97 2.18 -12.31
C LEU A 94 -1.36 3.06 -13.40
N THR A 95 -1.41 2.60 -14.64
CA THR A 95 -1.16 3.40 -15.85
C THR A 95 -2.45 3.87 -16.53
N ASN A 96 -3.54 3.11 -16.36
CA ASN A 96 -4.86 3.45 -16.89
C ASN A 96 -5.69 4.22 -15.85
N GLU A 97 -5.90 5.51 -16.09
CA GLU A 97 -6.69 6.39 -15.22
C GLU A 97 -8.14 5.91 -15.02
N ALA A 98 -8.75 5.27 -16.02
CA ALA A 98 -10.12 4.77 -15.95
C ALA A 98 -10.31 3.64 -14.90
N ASN A 99 -9.22 3.00 -14.45
CA ASN A 99 -9.27 1.96 -13.44
C ASN A 99 -9.32 2.50 -12.00
N ILE A 100 -9.08 3.81 -11.78
CA ILE A 100 -8.98 4.39 -10.44
C ILE A 100 -10.28 4.21 -9.65
N ASP A 101 -11.41 4.69 -10.18
CA ASP A 101 -12.68 4.64 -9.46
C ASP A 101 -13.23 3.22 -9.27
N PRO A 102 -13.16 2.32 -10.28
CA PRO A 102 -13.46 0.90 -10.09
C PRO A 102 -12.60 0.24 -9.01
N LEU A 103 -11.30 0.50 -8.98
CA LEU A 103 -10.41 -0.03 -7.95
C LEU A 103 -10.78 0.50 -6.56
N ILE A 104 -11.01 1.81 -6.41
CA ILE A 104 -11.42 2.42 -5.12
C ILE A 104 -12.68 1.74 -4.58
N LYS A 105 -13.68 1.50 -5.46
CA LYS A 105 -14.91 0.81 -5.07
C LYS A 105 -14.62 -0.60 -4.55
N ASP A 106 -13.84 -1.40 -5.28
CA ASP A 106 -13.56 -2.78 -4.91
C ASP A 106 -12.69 -2.90 -3.65
N VAL A 107 -11.69 -2.01 -3.50
CA VAL A 107 -10.80 -1.95 -2.31
C VAL A 107 -11.59 -1.59 -1.05
N ASN A 108 -12.48 -0.60 -1.14
CA ASN A 108 -13.37 -0.25 -0.03
C ASN A 108 -14.36 -1.38 0.29
N ALA A 109 -14.89 -2.07 -0.72
CA ALA A 109 -15.84 -3.17 -0.53
C ALA A 109 -15.25 -4.35 0.27
N ILE A 110 -13.93 -4.55 0.21
CA ILE A 110 -13.23 -5.55 1.03
C ILE A 110 -12.69 -5.00 2.37
N GLY A 111 -13.06 -3.76 2.73
CA GLY A 111 -12.80 -3.19 4.05
C GLY A 111 -11.48 -2.42 4.19
N TYR A 112 -10.82 -2.05 3.09
CA TYR A 112 -9.62 -1.21 3.13
C TYR A 112 -9.95 0.22 2.69
N PRO A 113 -9.96 1.21 3.60
CA PRO A 113 -10.33 2.58 3.24
C PRO A 113 -9.27 3.24 2.38
N VAL A 114 -9.70 3.93 1.32
CA VAL A 114 -8.81 4.76 0.48
C VAL A 114 -8.59 6.12 1.14
N GLY A 115 -7.32 6.55 1.26
CA GLY A 115 -6.98 7.78 1.99
C GLY A 115 -5.51 7.88 2.43
N GLY A 116 -5.27 8.67 3.47
CA GLY A 116 -3.96 8.79 4.11
C GLY A 116 -2.91 9.50 3.26
N THR A 117 -3.33 10.48 2.46
CA THR A 117 -2.50 11.32 1.57
C THR A 117 -2.76 12.80 1.83
N GLY A 118 -1.76 13.66 1.63
CA GLY A 118 -1.92 15.11 1.81
C GLY A 118 -2.02 15.50 3.28
N ASN A 119 -2.76 16.55 3.57
CA ASN A 119 -3.05 17.00 4.93
C ASN A 119 -4.15 16.13 5.55
N ALA A 120 -3.78 14.88 5.85
CA ALA A 120 -4.63 13.79 6.35
C ALA A 120 -3.93 13.08 7.52
N ILE A 121 -4.68 12.41 8.41
CA ILE A 121 -4.06 11.47 9.35
C ILE A 121 -3.82 10.16 8.62
N SER A 122 -2.55 9.79 8.45
CA SER A 122 -2.19 8.49 7.84
C SER A 122 -2.11 7.38 8.90
N SER A 123 -1.98 6.12 8.45
CA SER A 123 -1.93 4.94 9.32
C SER A 123 -0.90 5.05 10.44
N ILE A 124 -1.27 4.56 11.63
CA ILE A 124 -0.40 4.53 12.81
C ILE A 124 0.61 3.38 12.68
N VAL A 125 1.90 3.72 12.72
CA VAL A 125 2.97 2.74 12.81
C VAL A 125 2.90 2.07 14.17
N HIS A 126 2.81 0.74 14.19
CA HIS A 126 2.76 -0.04 15.42
C HIS A 126 3.48 -1.38 15.28
N THR A 127 3.71 -2.03 16.42
CA THR A 127 4.53 -3.23 16.55
C THR A 127 3.67 -4.42 17.00
N GLN A 128 4.26 -5.37 17.73
CA GLN A 128 3.61 -6.64 18.05
C GLN A 128 2.57 -6.52 19.16
N GLY A 129 2.82 -5.72 20.21
CA GLY A 129 1.99 -5.76 21.41
C GLY A 129 1.85 -7.17 21.99
N TRP A 130 0.68 -7.50 22.52
CA TRP A 130 0.38 -8.81 23.09
C TRP A 130 0.20 -9.92 22.04
N VAL A 131 0.13 -9.58 20.75
CA VAL A 131 -0.01 -10.57 19.66
C VAL A 131 1.21 -11.49 19.57
N HIS A 132 2.40 -11.00 19.91
CA HIS A 132 3.63 -11.79 19.76
C HIS A 132 4.76 -11.47 20.73
N CYS A 133 4.80 -10.28 21.35
CA CYS A 133 5.94 -9.87 22.18
C CYS A 133 5.75 -10.28 23.65
N HIS A 134 6.75 -10.92 24.24
CA HIS A 134 6.74 -11.34 25.64
C HIS A 134 6.98 -10.20 26.63
N SER A 135 7.54 -9.07 26.18
CA SER A 135 7.86 -7.90 27.02
C SER A 135 6.90 -6.72 26.82
N ALA A 136 5.75 -6.96 26.16
CA ALA A 136 4.78 -5.92 25.88
C ALA A 136 4.03 -5.49 27.16
N ALA A 137 4.09 -4.20 27.48
CA ALA A 137 3.33 -3.59 28.58
C ALA A 137 1.89 -3.20 28.19
N THR A 138 1.59 -3.15 26.89
CA THR A 138 0.24 -2.86 26.35
C THR A 138 0.07 -3.57 25.00
N ASP A 139 -1.17 -3.69 24.54
CA ASP A 139 -1.45 -4.13 23.19
C ASP A 139 -1.13 -3.03 22.16
N ALA A 140 -0.79 -3.45 20.94
CA ALA A 140 -0.53 -2.57 19.82
C ALA A 140 -1.73 -2.49 18.87
N SER A 141 -2.18 -3.64 18.36
CA SER A 141 -3.20 -3.69 17.31
C SER A 141 -4.56 -3.20 17.79
N GLY A 142 -4.99 -3.58 19.00
CA GLY A 142 -6.24 -3.14 19.60
C GLY A 142 -6.29 -1.64 19.85
N VAL A 143 -5.21 -1.06 20.37
CA VAL A 143 -5.12 0.39 20.61
C VAL A 143 -5.16 1.17 19.29
N VAL A 144 -4.41 0.71 18.28
CA VAL A 144 -4.45 1.34 16.95
C VAL A 144 -5.84 1.26 16.35
N LYS A 145 -6.51 0.11 16.42
CA LYS A 145 -7.87 -0.05 15.93
C LYS A 145 -8.83 0.92 16.61
N ALA A 146 -8.81 0.97 17.95
CA ALA A 146 -9.67 1.88 18.71
C ALA A 146 -9.46 3.35 18.33
N ILE A 147 -8.21 3.79 18.18
CA ILE A 147 -7.91 5.18 17.77
C ILE A 147 -8.36 5.41 16.33
N MET A 148 -7.96 4.55 15.39
CA MET A 148 -8.26 4.74 13.97
C MET A 148 -9.76 4.75 13.67
N ASP A 149 -10.59 4.11 14.49
CA ASP A 149 -12.05 4.19 14.37
C ASP A 149 -12.58 5.59 14.69
N GLU A 150 -12.05 6.24 15.74
CA GLU A 150 -12.43 7.60 16.12
C GLU A 150 -11.94 8.64 15.10
N ILE A 151 -10.73 8.47 14.58
CA ILE A 151 -10.13 9.41 13.62
C ILE A 151 -10.30 9.01 12.16
N TYR A 152 -11.15 8.03 11.87
CA TYR A 152 -11.41 7.54 10.51
C TYR A 152 -11.73 8.66 9.49
N PRO A 153 -12.57 9.67 9.81
CA PRO A 153 -12.86 10.75 8.87
C PRO A 153 -11.61 11.51 8.40
N HIS A 154 -10.62 11.70 9.27
CA HIS A 154 -9.36 12.37 8.96
C HIS A 154 -8.40 11.51 8.13
N PHE A 155 -8.61 10.20 8.07
CA PHE A 155 -7.87 9.33 7.16
C PHE A 155 -8.42 9.41 5.73
N THR A 156 -9.75 9.44 5.59
CA THR A 156 -10.43 9.43 4.28
C THR A 156 -10.61 10.82 3.66
N SER A 157 -10.28 11.89 4.37
CA SER A 157 -10.34 13.28 3.90
C SER A 157 -8.95 13.92 3.85
N MET A 158 -8.89 15.19 3.43
CA MET A 158 -7.68 16.03 3.47
C MET A 158 -7.96 17.34 4.21
N GLU A 159 -8.71 17.26 5.32
CA GLU A 159 -9.26 18.39 6.08
C GLU A 159 -8.72 18.40 7.53
N LEU A 160 -7.41 18.62 7.69
CA LEU A 160 -6.77 18.88 8.98
C LEU A 160 -6.37 20.34 9.18
#